data_AF-A0A850CH92-F1
#
_entry.id   AF-A0A850CH92-F1
#
_cell.length_a   1.000
_cell.length_b   1.000
_cell.length_c   1.000
_cell.angle_alpha   90.00
_cell.angle_beta   90.00
_cell.angle_gamma   90.00
#
_symmetry.space_group_name_H-M   'P 1'
#
loop_
_entity.id
_entity.type
_entity.pdbx_description
1 polymer ?
#
loop_
_entity_poly.entity_id
_entity_poly.type
_entity_poly.pdbx_seq_one_letter_code
_entity_poly.pdbx_strand_id
1 'polypeptide(L)'
;GVTDDLRPDWSADAVLFDILYDPWPTPLAAGAEAEGVRVLDGLALLLAQAVRQWTQFTGVADAPVAAMRRALYDAVPSRTE
;
A
#
# COMPACT_ATOMS: atom_id res chain seq x y z
N GLY A 1 -4.38 -6.52 -14.48
CA GLY A 1 -3.48 -5.40 -14.81
C GLY A 1 -2.21 -5.89 -15.48
N VAL A 2 -1.28 -4.97 -15.73
CA VAL A 2 -0.03 -5.24 -16.48
C VAL A 2 0.93 -6.19 -15.76
N THR A 3 0.72 -6.41 -14.46
CA THR A 3 1.55 -7.22 -13.57
C THR A 3 0.96 -8.59 -13.25
N ASP A 4 -0.25 -8.92 -13.73
CA ASP A 4 -0.98 -10.12 -13.30
C ASP A 4 -0.25 -11.43 -13.62
N ASP A 5 0.45 -11.44 -14.75
CA ASP A 5 1.18 -12.62 -15.25
C ASP A 5 2.64 -12.66 -14.80
N LEU A 6 3.10 -11.68 -14.01
CA LEU A 6 4.46 -11.69 -13.50
C LEU A 6 4.63 -12.80 -12.47
N ARG A 7 5.71 -13.56 -12.62
CA ARG A 7 6.17 -14.58 -11.68
C ARG A 7 7.66 -14.37 -11.40
N PRO A 8 8.01 -13.36 -10.58
CA PRO A 8 9.39 -13.10 -10.23
C PRO A 8 9.97 -14.26 -9.43
N ASP A 9 11.26 -14.53 -9.59
CA ASP A 9 12.01 -15.37 -8.65
C ASP A 9 12.43 -14.50 -7.46
N TRP A 10 11.84 -14.72 -6.30
CA TRP A 10 12.04 -13.87 -5.13
C TRP A 10 13.30 -14.26 -4.38
N SER A 11 14.15 -13.27 -4.06
CA SER A 11 15.21 -13.50 -3.08
C SER A 11 14.63 -13.60 -1.66
N ALA A 12 15.39 -14.20 -0.75
CA ALA A 12 14.95 -14.37 0.65
C ALA A 12 14.63 -13.04 1.37
N ASP A 13 15.25 -11.94 0.94
CA ASP A 13 15.05 -10.60 1.52
C ASP A 13 14.11 -9.72 0.68
N ALA A 14 13.40 -10.30 -0.30
CA ALA A 14 12.52 -9.54 -1.18
C ALA A 14 11.34 -8.92 -0.43
N VAL A 15 10.95 -7.73 -0.90
CA VAL A 15 9.72 -7.05 -0.49
C VAL A 15 9.01 -6.60 -1.77
N LEU A 16 7.75 -7.00 -1.92
CA LEU A 16 6.89 -6.46 -2.97
C LEU A 16 6.23 -5.18 -2.46
N PHE A 17 6.41 -4.09 -3.19
CA PHE A 17 5.63 -2.88 -3.01
C PHE A 17 4.67 -2.72 -4.19
N ASP A 18 3.40 -3.02 -3.95
CA ASP A 18 2.35 -2.86 -4.95
C ASP A 18 1.67 -1.50 -4.76
N ILE A 19 1.63 -0.70 -5.82
CA ILE A 19 1.06 0.65 -5.77
C ILE A 19 -0.47 0.64 -5.83
N LEU A 20 -1.07 -0.48 -6.26
CA LEU A 20 -2.52 -0.65 -6.26
C LEU A 20 -3.01 -0.93 -4.84
N TYR A 21 -4.18 -0.37 -4.53
CA TYR A 21 -4.84 -0.56 -3.24
C TYR A 21 -6.28 -1.07 -3.36
N ASP A 22 -6.83 -1.03 -4.58
CA ASP A 22 -8.15 -1.55 -4.97
C ASP A 22 -8.14 -1.84 -6.49
N PRO A 23 -8.61 -3.02 -6.94
CA PRO A 23 -8.99 -4.19 -6.15
C PRO A 23 -7.80 -4.79 -5.37
N TRP A 24 -8.07 -5.46 -4.24
CA TRP A 24 -7.05 -6.07 -3.37
C TRP A 24 -7.46 -7.49 -2.91
N PRO A 25 -6.53 -8.46 -2.86
CA PRO A 25 -5.13 -8.40 -3.32
C PRO A 25 -5.02 -8.37 -4.86
N THR A 26 -3.94 -7.79 -5.38
CA THR A 26 -3.60 -7.98 -6.80
C THR A 26 -3.13 -9.42 -7.04
N PRO A 27 -3.20 -9.96 -8.27
CA PRO A 27 -2.68 -11.30 -8.54
C PRO A 27 -1.19 -11.46 -8.21
N LEU A 28 -0.38 -10.40 -8.41
CA LEU A 28 1.03 -10.39 -8.04
C LEU A 28 1.22 -10.38 -6.51
N ALA A 29 0.45 -9.57 -5.79
CA ALA A 29 0.48 -9.54 -4.33
C ALA A 29 0.08 -10.88 -3.72
N ALA A 30 -1.00 -11.50 -4.21
CA ALA A 30 -1.43 -12.81 -3.77
C ALA A 30 -0.37 -13.89 -4.02
N GLY A 31 0.30 -13.87 -5.18
CA GLY A 31 1.40 -14.78 -5.48
C GLY A 31 2.59 -14.59 -4.55
N ALA A 32 3.00 -13.34 -4.32
CA ALA A 32 4.10 -13.00 -3.41
C ALA A 32 3.80 -13.44 -1.96
N GLU A 33 2.59 -13.16 -1.45
CA GLU A 33 2.17 -13.59 -0.11
C GLU A 33 2.18 -15.13 0.04
N ALA A 34 1.74 -15.86 -0.98
CA ALA A 34 1.76 -17.32 -1.00
C ALA A 34 3.19 -17.90 -0.95
N GLU A 35 4.18 -17.16 -1.43
CA GLU A 35 5.60 -17.50 -1.38
C GLU A 35 6.31 -16.94 -0.12
N GLY A 36 5.56 -16.32 0.80
CA GLY A 36 6.10 -15.77 2.04
C GLY A 36 6.82 -14.43 1.90
N VAL A 37 6.70 -13.78 0.74
CA VAL A 37 7.29 -12.46 0.48
C VAL A 37 6.47 -11.40 1.21
N ARG A 38 7.18 -10.47 1.86
CA ARG A 38 6.52 -9.34 2.50
C ARG A 38 5.90 -8.41 1.45
N VAL A 39 4.61 -8.12 1.59
CA VAL A 39 3.90 -7.19 0.71
C VAL A 39 3.59 -5.87 1.43
N LEU A 40 3.86 -4.76 0.76
CA LEU A 40 3.43 -3.41 1.11
C LEU A 40 2.41 -2.95 0.06
N ASP A 41 1.24 -2.51 0.50
CA ASP A 41 0.15 -2.12 -0.39
C ASP A 41 0.16 -0.62 -0.76
N GLY A 42 -0.70 -0.28 -1.72
CA GLY A 42 -0.86 1.10 -2.18
C GLY A 42 -1.40 2.07 -1.13
N LEU A 43 -1.97 1.59 -0.01
CA LEU A 43 -2.45 2.49 1.05
C LEU A 43 -1.28 3.12 1.83
N ALA A 44 -0.19 2.39 2.01
CA ALA A 44 1.02 2.96 2.61
C ALA A 44 1.56 4.12 1.76
N LEU A 45 1.55 3.96 0.43
CA LEU A 45 1.88 5.02 -0.52
C LEU A 45 0.89 6.20 -0.38
N LEU A 46 -0.41 5.89 -0.37
CA LEU A 46 -1.48 6.87 -0.25
C LEU A 46 -1.40 7.71 1.01
N LEU A 47 -1.05 7.11 2.14
CA LEU A 47 -0.80 7.88 3.36
C LEU A 47 0.45 8.75 3.24
N ALA A 48 1.55 8.21 2.71
CA ALA A 48 2.81 8.93 2.60
C ALA A 48 2.69 10.17 1.70
N GLN A 49 1.98 10.07 0.57
CA GLN A 49 1.73 11.23 -0.30
C GLN A 49 0.79 12.24 0.34
N ALA A 50 -0.28 11.79 1.02
CA ALA A 50 -1.22 12.68 1.70
C ALA A 50 -0.53 13.49 2.80
N VAL A 51 0.39 12.89 3.56
CA VAL A 51 1.20 13.60 4.57
C VAL A 51 2.00 14.73 3.93
N ARG A 52 2.72 14.44 2.83
CA ARG A 52 3.52 15.45 2.14
C ARG A 52 2.65 16.57 1.54
N GLN A 53 1.51 16.22 0.96
CA GLN A 53 0.57 17.18 0.38
C GLN A 53 -0.02 18.08 1.48
N TRP A 54 -0.46 17.49 2.58
CA TRP A 54 -1.03 18.23 3.70
C TRP A 54 -0.03 19.24 4.28
N THR A 55 1.21 18.82 4.56
CA THR A 55 2.26 19.74 5.04
C THR A 55 2.53 20.87 4.06
N GLN A 56 2.55 20.60 2.75
CA GLN A 56 2.75 21.63 1.73
C GLN A 56 1.57 22.62 1.65
N PHE A 57 0.34 22.13 1.80
CA PHE A 57 -0.85 22.96 1.70
C PHE A 57 -1.13 23.80 2.95
N THR A 58 -0.80 23.27 4.14
CA THR A 58 -1.06 23.96 5.42
C THR A 58 0.14 24.75 5.92
N GLY A 59 1.34 24.45 5.45
CA GLY A 59 2.60 25.00 5.98
C GLY A 59 2.98 24.47 7.37
N VAL A 60 2.25 23.48 7.91
CA VAL A 60 2.53 22.88 9.22
C VAL A 60 3.45 21.67 9.05
N ALA A 61 4.63 21.72 9.68
CA ALA A 61 5.65 20.68 9.54
C ALA A 61 5.20 19.30 10.07
N ASP A 62 4.49 19.28 11.19
CA ASP A 62 4.03 18.05 11.84
C ASP A 62 2.61 17.68 11.38
N ALA A 63 2.53 16.85 10.35
CA ALA A 63 1.26 16.30 9.92
C ALA A 63 0.66 15.36 10.98
N PRO A 64 -0.67 15.31 11.16
CA PRO A 64 -1.33 14.42 12.10
C PRO A 64 -1.40 12.98 11.56
N VAL A 65 -0.24 12.33 11.37
CA VAL A 65 -0.10 11.05 10.66
C VAL A 65 -0.99 9.94 11.24
N ALA A 66 -1.12 9.86 12.57
CA ALA A 66 -1.96 8.85 13.21
C ALA A 66 -3.44 9.01 12.85
N ALA A 67 -3.94 10.25 12.84
CA ALA A 67 -5.31 10.54 12.47
C ALA A 67 -5.56 10.32 10.97
N MET A 68 -4.61 10.73 10.12
CA MET A 68 -4.67 10.49 8.67
C MET A 68 -4.68 8.99 8.33
N ARG A 69 -3.85 8.20 9.03
CA ARG A 69 -3.82 6.75 8.89
C ARG A 69 -5.15 6.12 9.27
N ARG A 70 -5.71 6.52 10.41
CA ARG A 70 -7.01 6.02 10.86
C ARG A 70 -8.11 6.37 9.86
N ALA A 71 -8.17 7.62 9.42
CA ALA A 71 -9.15 8.06 8.42
C ALA A 71 -9.02 7.27 7.10
N LEU A 72 -7.80 6.93 6.68
CA LEU A 72 -7.56 6.12 5.50
C LEU A 72 -8.14 4.71 5.65
N TYR A 73 -7.82 4.01 6.75
CA TYR A 73 -8.31 2.64 6.95
C TYR A 73 -9.80 2.55 7.29
N ASP A 74 -10.37 3.58 7.93
CA ASP A 74 -11.81 3.65 8.19
C ASP A 74 -12.61 3.85 6.87
N ALA A 75 -12.00 4.47 5.85
CA ALA A 75 -12.63 4.75 4.56
C ALA A 75 -12.52 3.60 3.55
N VAL A 76 -11.60 2.65 3.76
CA VAL A 76 -11.41 1.51 2.86
C VAL A 76 -12.38 0.40 3.26
N PRO A 77 -13.20 -0.13 2.33
CA PRO A 77 -14.10 -1.25 2.60
C PRO A 77 -13.34 -2.46 3.15
N SER A 78 -14.02 -3.31 3.93
CA SER A 78 -13.43 -4.57 4.42
C SER A 78 -12.89 -5.39 3.24
N ARG A 79 -11.57 -5.65 3.26
CA ARG A 79 -10.82 -6.38 2.22
C ARG A 79 -10.97 -7.90 2.31
N THR A 80 -11.99 -8.37 3.02
CA THR A 80 -12.23 -9.79 3.24
C THR A 80 -13.30 -10.23 2.25
N GLU A 81 -12.87 -10.89 1.17
CA GLU A 81 -13.64 -11.95 0.51
C GLU A 81 -12.87 -13.27 0.64
#